data_AF-A0AAX2DRR6-F1
#
_entry.id   AF-A0AAX2DRR6-F1
#
_cell.length_a   1.000
_cell.length_b   1.000
_cell.length_c   1.000
_cell.angle_alpha   90.00
_cell.angle_beta   90.00
_cell.angle_gamma   90.00
#
_symmetry.space_group_name_H-M   'P 1'
#
loop_
_entity.id
_entity.type
_entity.pdbx_description
1 polymer ?
#
loop_
_entity_poly.entity_id
_entity_poly.type
_entity_poly.pdbx_seq_one_letter_code
_entity_poly.pdbx_strand_id
1 'polypeptide(L)'
;MDASHSQIDQQLQQVKKAQVKVENYIEQTRRKQNEQDWLEEEAKRFEQEKLALLESLHTGWQGEEASGFHRYLEDQQYEESQAWKKDLETKRTHLDTELQENKSELHKLETKQTTLQKEWRR
;
A
#
# COMPACT_ATOMS: atom_id res chain seq x y z
N MET A 1 -17.38 -24.67 38.26
CA MET A 1 -17.34 -23.74 37.11
C MET A 1 -18.17 -24.36 36.01
N ASP A 2 -19.16 -23.63 35.51
CA ASP A 2 -20.12 -24.14 34.54
C ASP A 2 -19.44 -24.35 33.17
N ALA A 3 -19.78 -25.43 32.47
CA ALA A 3 -19.16 -25.77 31.18
C ALA A 3 -19.34 -24.64 30.14
N SER A 4 -20.44 -23.90 30.24
CA SER A 4 -20.75 -22.71 29.44
C SER A 4 -19.74 -21.57 29.64
N HIS A 5 -19.33 -21.32 30.88
CA HIS A 5 -18.27 -20.34 31.15
C HIS A 5 -16.96 -20.82 30.50
N SER A 6 -16.52 -22.05 30.73
CA SER A 6 -15.28 -22.55 30.11
C SER A 6 -15.26 -22.39 28.57
N GLN A 7 -16.40 -22.58 27.91
CA GLN A 7 -16.55 -22.39 26.47
C GLN A 7 -16.44 -20.92 26.02
N ILE A 8 -17.08 -19.98 26.72
CA ILE A 8 -16.99 -18.55 26.40
C ILE A 8 -15.55 -18.05 26.60
N ASP A 9 -14.85 -18.54 27.63
CA ASP A 9 -13.45 -18.18 27.89
C ASP A 9 -12.53 -18.63 26.74
N GLN A 10 -12.73 -19.86 26.25
CA GLN A 10 -11.99 -20.35 25.08
C GLN A 10 -12.25 -19.48 23.84
N GLN A 11 -13.50 -19.08 23.60
CA GLN A 11 -13.85 -18.20 22.48
C GLN A 11 -13.24 -16.80 22.63
N LEU A 12 -13.22 -16.23 23.84
CA LEU A 12 -12.56 -14.95 24.12
C LEU A 12 -11.05 -15.02 23.86
N GLN A 13 -10.39 -16.11 24.24
CA GLN A 13 -8.97 -16.32 23.95
C GLN A 13 -8.70 -16.43 22.44
N GLN A 14 -9.57 -17.13 21.70
CA GLN A 14 -9.46 -17.22 20.24
C GLN A 14 -9.65 -15.85 19.56
N VAL A 15 -10.64 -15.07 19.99
CA VAL A 15 -10.89 -13.72 19.46
C VAL A 15 -9.71 -12.80 19.74
N LYS A 16 -9.14 -12.82 20.95
CA LYS A 16 -7.93 -12.05 21.28
C LYS A 16 -6.75 -12.40 20.38
N LYS A 17 -6.51 -13.69 20.14
CA LYS A 17 -5.44 -14.14 19.22
C LYS A 17 -5.67 -13.65 17.80
N ALA A 18 -6.92 -13.68 17.34
CA ALA A 18 -7.28 -13.15 16.02
C ALA A 18 -7.09 -11.63 15.94
N GLN A 19 -7.46 -10.87 16.97
CA GLN A 19 -7.23 -9.42 17.05
C GLN A 19 -5.75 -9.07 16.91
N VAL A 20 -4.88 -9.69 17.72
CA VAL A 20 -3.42 -9.48 17.65
C VAL A 20 -2.88 -9.80 16.25
N LYS A 21 -3.39 -10.85 15.61
CA LYS A 21 -2.99 -11.22 14.25
C LYS A 21 -3.36 -10.13 13.24
N VAL A 22 -4.60 -9.64 13.29
CA VAL A 22 -5.09 -8.57 12.39
C VAL A 22 -4.36 -7.26 12.66
N GLU A 23 -4.10 -6.90 13.93
CA GLU A 23 -3.30 -5.72 14.30
C GLU A 23 -1.89 -5.79 13.70
N ASN A 24 -1.22 -6.95 13.78
CA ASN A 24 0.08 -7.15 13.14
C ASN A 24 0.00 -6.98 11.61
N TYR A 25 -1.07 -7.45 10.96
CA TYR A 25 -1.27 -7.23 9.53
C TYR A 25 -1.49 -5.75 9.19
N ILE A 26 -2.28 -5.03 9.99
CA ILE A 26 -2.46 -3.58 9.84
C ILE A 26 -1.11 -2.86 9.93
N GLU A 27 -0.27 -3.22 10.90
CA GLU A 27 1.04 -2.61 11.05
C GLU A 27 1.95 -2.93 9.85
N GLN A 28 1.95 -4.17 9.35
CA GLN A 28 2.69 -4.54 8.15
C GLN A 28 2.21 -3.77 6.92
N THR A 29 0.90 -3.66 6.69
CA THR A 29 0.33 -2.90 5.57
C THR A 29 0.71 -1.42 5.67
N ARG A 30 0.71 -0.82 6.87
CA ARG A 30 1.19 0.56 7.07
C ARG A 30 2.67 0.74 6.72
N ARG A 31 3.52 -0.22 7.08
CA ARG A 31 4.95 -0.19 6.70
C ARG A 31 5.11 -0.22 5.18
N LYS A 32 4.35 -1.07 4.49
CA LYS A 32 4.32 -1.11 3.02
C LYS A 32 3.80 0.19 2.40
N GLN A 33 2.79 0.82 3.00
CA GLN A 33 2.31 2.14 2.54
C GLN A 33 3.39 3.21 2.66
N ASN A 34 4.14 3.23 3.77
CA ASN A 34 5.25 4.18 3.92
C ASN A 34 6.37 3.93 2.90
N GLU A 35 6.69 2.66 2.62
CA GLU A 35 7.65 2.30 1.57
C GLU A 35 7.14 2.73 0.17
N GLN A 36 5.85 2.54 -0.09
CA GLN A 36 5.20 2.99 -1.32
C GLN A 36 5.23 4.53 -1.46
N ASP A 37 4.97 5.28 -0.38
CA ASP A 37 5.11 6.75 -0.37
C ASP A 37 6.55 7.17 -0.73
N TRP A 38 7.54 6.50 -0.15
CA TRP A 38 8.95 6.75 -0.46
C TRP A 38 9.27 6.47 -1.94
N LEU A 39 8.78 5.35 -2.50
CA LEU A 39 8.96 5.02 -3.91
C LEU A 39 8.31 6.05 -4.85
N GLU A 40 7.15 6.59 -4.48
CA GLU A 40 6.47 7.63 -5.27
C GLU A 40 7.23 8.97 -5.24
N GLU A 41 7.82 9.33 -4.11
CA GLU A 41 8.71 10.50 -4.01
C GLU A 41 9.99 10.31 -4.83
N GLU A 42 10.59 9.13 -4.73
CA GLU A 42 11.78 8.73 -5.50
C GLU A 42 11.51 8.82 -7.00
N ALA A 43 10.39 8.27 -7.47
CA ALA A 43 9.99 8.31 -8.87
C ALA A 43 9.79 9.75 -9.39
N LYS A 44 9.21 10.63 -8.56
CA LYS A 44 9.07 12.06 -8.91
C LYS A 44 10.43 12.74 -9.05
N ARG A 45 11.38 12.45 -8.17
CA ARG A 45 12.74 13.01 -8.27
C ARG A 45 13.44 12.50 -9.53
N PHE A 46 13.35 11.20 -9.80
CA PHE A 46 13.94 10.61 -11.00
C PHE A 46 13.38 11.21 -12.29
N GLU A 47 12.07 11.49 -12.34
CA GLU A 47 11.45 12.18 -13.48
C GLU A 47 12.03 13.59 -13.68
N GLN A 48 12.28 14.34 -12.60
CA GLN A 48 12.89 15.67 -12.69
C GLN A 48 14.35 15.61 -13.19
N GLU A 49 15.14 14.67 -12.66
CA GLU A 49 16.53 14.45 -13.10
C GLU A 49 16.57 14.08 -14.58
N LYS A 50 15.65 13.23 -15.03
CA LYS A 50 15.51 12.80 -16.42
C LYS A 50 15.16 13.96 -17.35
N LEU A 51 14.25 14.84 -16.94
CA LEU A 51 13.92 16.07 -17.70
C LEU A 51 15.13 17.00 -17.83
N ALA A 52 15.91 17.18 -16.77
CA ALA A 52 17.13 18.01 -16.82
C ALA A 52 18.20 17.41 -17.76
N LEU A 53 18.31 16.09 -17.80
CA LEU A 53 19.18 15.38 -18.75
C LEU A 53 18.71 15.54 -20.19
N LEU A 54 17.40 15.44 -20.45
CA LEU A 54 16.84 15.71 -21.78
C LEU A 54 17.14 17.13 -22.25
N GLU A 55 16.99 18.13 -21.39
CA GLU A 55 17.30 19.52 -21.72
C GLU A 55 18.79 19.71 -22.06
N SER A 56 19.67 19.06 -21.30
CA SER A 56 21.11 19.03 -21.58
C SER A 56 21.43 18.36 -22.93
N LEU A 57 20.71 17.30 -23.27
CA LEU A 57 20.87 16.59 -24.53
C LEU A 57 20.38 17.43 -25.72
N HIS A 58 19.24 18.10 -25.60
CA HIS A 58 18.69 19.01 -26.62
C HIS A 58 19.63 20.18 -26.91
N THR A 59 20.28 20.72 -25.88
CA THR A 59 21.22 21.83 -26.04
C THR A 59 22.56 21.37 -26.62
N GLY A 60 23.04 20.18 -26.26
CA GLY A 60 24.34 19.64 -26.68
C GLY A 60 24.35 18.95 -28.04
N TRP A 61 23.23 18.37 -28.48
CA TRP A 61 23.13 17.65 -29.76
C TRP A 61 21.99 18.19 -30.62
N GLN A 62 22.38 18.92 -31.66
CA GLN A 62 21.48 19.64 -32.56
C GLN A 62 21.64 19.14 -34.01
N GLY A 63 20.57 19.27 -34.79
CA GLY A 63 20.51 18.83 -36.19
C GLY A 63 19.22 18.06 -36.51
N GLU A 64 19.01 17.79 -37.79
CA GLU A 64 17.81 17.10 -38.28
C GLU A 64 17.75 15.64 -37.79
N GLU A 65 18.88 14.93 -37.79
CA GLU A 65 18.99 13.58 -37.21
C GLU A 65 18.76 13.59 -35.69
N ALA A 66 19.31 14.57 -34.96
CA ALA A 66 19.13 14.71 -33.52
C ALA A 66 17.65 14.92 -33.13
N SER A 67 16.92 15.70 -33.93
CA SER A 67 15.50 16.01 -33.67
C SER A 67 14.61 14.75 -33.71
N GLY A 68 14.88 13.82 -34.61
CA GLY A 68 14.18 12.55 -34.69
C GLY A 68 14.47 11.65 -33.48
N PHE A 69 15.74 11.58 -33.07
CA PHE A 69 16.16 10.82 -31.88
C PHE A 69 15.60 11.40 -30.58
N HIS A 70 15.57 12.73 -30.42
CA HIS A 70 14.98 13.38 -29.24
C HIS A 70 13.51 13.01 -29.08
N ARG A 71 12.73 13.10 -30.17
CA ARG A 71 11.31 12.74 -30.14
C ARG A 71 11.10 11.27 -29.79
N TYR A 72 11.85 10.37 -30.43
CA TYR A 72 11.77 8.94 -30.11
C TYR A 72 12.11 8.66 -28.64
N LEU A 73 13.16 9.31 -28.13
CA LEU A 73 13.58 9.16 -26.73
C LEU A 73 12.49 9.67 -25.78
N GLU A 74 11.94 10.84 -26.01
CA GLU A 74 10.84 11.41 -25.21
C GLU A 74 9.61 10.50 -25.19
N ASP A 75 9.23 9.95 -26.35
CA ASP A 75 8.09 9.03 -26.47
C ASP A 75 8.33 7.75 -25.65
N GLN A 76 9.49 7.11 -25.78
CA GLN A 76 9.84 5.93 -24.99
C GLN A 76 9.86 6.23 -23.48
N GLN A 77 10.44 7.37 -23.12
CA GLN A 77 10.53 7.81 -21.74
C GLN A 77 9.16 8.10 -21.12
N TYR A 78 8.24 8.65 -21.90
CA TYR A 78 6.86 8.88 -21.50
C TYR A 78 6.13 7.56 -21.28
N GLU A 79 6.24 6.60 -22.21
CA GLU A 79 5.62 5.28 -22.09
C GLU A 79 6.05 4.54 -20.81
N GLU A 80 7.36 4.52 -20.53
CA GLU A 80 7.91 3.92 -19.30
C GLU A 80 7.38 4.62 -18.04
N SER A 81 7.37 5.96 -18.03
CA SER A 81 6.86 6.76 -16.90
C SER A 81 5.38 6.47 -16.64
N GLN A 82 4.56 6.35 -17.68
CA GLN A 82 3.15 5.97 -17.54
C GLN A 82 2.97 4.55 -16.99
N ALA A 83 3.77 3.60 -17.46
CA ALA A 83 3.73 2.23 -16.98
C ALA A 83 4.06 2.16 -15.47
N TRP A 84 5.11 2.86 -15.03
CA TRP A 84 5.48 2.92 -13.62
C TRP A 84 4.45 3.65 -12.76
N LYS A 85 3.92 4.79 -13.21
CA LYS A 85 2.85 5.51 -12.51
C LYS A 85 1.64 4.61 -12.26
N LYS A 86 1.24 3.86 -13.29
CA LYS A 86 0.11 2.92 -13.19
C LYS A 86 0.40 1.78 -12.22
N ASP A 87 1.61 1.22 -12.23
CA ASP A 87 2.00 0.15 -11.29
C ASP A 87 2.00 0.65 -9.84
N LEU A 88 2.56 1.84 -9.59
CA LEU A 88 2.56 2.48 -8.27
C LEU A 88 1.12 2.76 -7.79
N GLU A 89 0.26 3.32 -8.65
CA GLU A 89 -1.15 3.57 -8.31
C GLU A 89 -1.91 2.26 -8.02
N THR A 90 -1.65 1.21 -8.79
CA THR A 90 -2.25 -0.12 -8.57
C THR A 90 -1.80 -0.71 -7.22
N LYS A 91 -0.53 -0.58 -6.88
CA LYS A 91 -0.01 -1.02 -5.57
C LYS A 91 -0.61 -0.21 -4.43
N ARG A 92 -0.72 1.12 -4.59
CA ARG A 92 -1.33 2.00 -3.59
C ARG A 92 -2.78 1.62 -3.32
N THR A 93 -3.59 1.51 -4.37
CA THR A 93 -5.01 1.12 -4.25
C THR A 93 -5.19 -0.26 -3.63
N HIS A 94 -4.31 -1.21 -3.96
CA HIS A 94 -4.30 -2.53 -3.34
C HIS A 94 -4.01 -2.46 -1.83
N LEU A 95 -2.95 -1.75 -1.41
CA LEU A 95 -2.60 -1.59 0.00
C LEU A 95 -3.68 -0.86 0.79
N ASP A 96 -4.32 0.16 0.20
CA ASP A 96 -5.43 0.87 0.82
C ASP A 96 -6.65 -0.05 1.02
N THR A 97 -6.93 -0.91 0.04
CA THR A 97 -7.98 -1.93 0.14
C THR A 97 -7.67 -2.93 1.25
N GLU A 98 -6.46 -3.51 1.27
CA GLU A 98 -6.03 -4.43 2.34
C GLU A 98 -6.15 -3.79 3.73
N LEU A 99 -5.76 -2.53 3.87
CA LEU A 99 -5.86 -1.81 5.14
C LEU A 99 -7.32 -1.64 5.59
N GLN A 100 -8.23 -1.33 4.67
CA GLN A 100 -9.65 -1.18 4.98
C GLN A 100 -10.29 -2.53 5.36
N GLU A 101 -9.95 -3.59 4.64
CA GLU A 101 -10.40 -4.95 4.96
C GLU A 101 -9.94 -5.39 6.35
N ASN A 102 -8.65 -5.21 6.66
CA ASN A 102 -8.10 -5.54 7.97
C ASN A 102 -8.76 -4.72 9.10
N LYS A 103 -9.01 -3.42 8.88
CA LYS A 103 -9.75 -2.59 9.86
C LYS A 103 -11.18 -3.07 10.07
N SER A 104 -11.87 -3.47 8.99
CA SER A 104 -13.22 -4.03 9.06
C SER A 104 -13.25 -5.34 9.84
N GLU A 105 -12.26 -6.21 9.61
CA GLU A 105 -12.10 -7.46 10.35
C GLU A 105 -11.85 -7.22 11.84
N LEU A 106 -10.96 -6.28 12.17
CA LEU A 106 -10.69 -5.90 13.56
C LEU A 106 -11.97 -5.44 14.28
N HIS A 107 -12.75 -4.56 13.64
CA HIS A 107 -14.02 -4.08 14.21
C HIS A 107 -15.03 -5.22 14.43
N LYS A 108 -15.11 -6.20 13.52
CA LYS A 108 -15.95 -7.40 13.70
C LYS A 108 -15.49 -8.22 14.91
N LEU A 109 -14.19 -8.38 15.09
CA LEU A 109 -13.62 -9.11 16.23
C LEU A 109 -13.87 -8.38 17.55
N GLU A 110 -13.74 -7.05 17.59
CA GLU A 110 -14.07 -6.22 18.76
C GLU A 110 -15.55 -6.31 19.15
N THR A 111 -16.44 -6.30 18.15
CA THR A 111 -17.88 -6.48 18.36
C THR A 111 -18.19 -7.86 18.93
N LYS A 112 -17.54 -8.91 18.39
CA LYS A 112 -17.67 -10.29 18.89
C LYS A 112 -17.15 -10.41 20.32
N GLN A 113 -16.00 -9.83 20.62
CA GLN A 113 -15.43 -9.80 21.97
C GLN A 113 -16.38 -9.14 22.96
N THR A 114 -16.94 -7.98 22.61
CA THR A 114 -17.88 -7.23 23.45
C THR A 114 -19.14 -8.04 23.73
N THR A 115 -19.64 -8.77 22.73
CA THR A 115 -20.82 -9.65 22.87
C THR A 115 -20.53 -10.80 23.82
N LEU A 116 -19.41 -11.51 23.62
CA LEU A 116 -18.99 -12.61 24.48
C LEU A 116 -18.75 -12.16 25.93
N GLN A 117 -18.20 -10.96 26.14
CA GLN A 117 -18.03 -10.39 27.48
C GLN A 117 -19.36 -10.07 28.18
N LYS A 118 -20.39 -9.65 27.42
CA LYS A 118 -21.73 -9.45 27.96
C LYS A 118 -22.37 -10.78 28.35
N GLU A 119 -22.20 -11.81 27.53
CA GLU A 119 -22.68 -13.16 27.79
C GLU A 119 -21.98 -13.80 29.00
N TRP A 120 -20.67 -13.58 29.16
CA TRP A 120 -19.91 -14.04 30.32
C TRP A 120 -20.40 -13.45 31.65
N ARG A 121 -20.81 -12.17 31.63
CA ARG A 121 -21.22 -11.42 32.82
C ARG A 121 -22.68 -11.65 33.21
N ARG A 122 -23.46 -12.31 32.36
CA ARG A 122 -24.85 -12.70 32.63
C ARG A 122 -24.88 -14.04 33.34
#